data_AF-A0A7J3F0Z1-F1
#
_entry.id   AF-A0A7J3F0Z1-F1
#
_cell.length_a   1.000
_cell.length_b   1.000
_cell.length_c   1.000
_cell.angle_alpha   90.00
_cell.angle_beta   90.00
_cell.angle_gamma   90.00
#
_symmetry.space_group_name_H-M   'P 1'
#
loop_
_entity.id
_entity.type
_entity.pdbx_description
1 polymer ?
#
loop_
_entity_poly.entity_id
_entity_poly.type
_entity_poly.pdbx_seq_one_letter_code
_entity_poly.pdbx_strand_id
1 'polypeptide(L)'
;MVNAGVLESLASSGVSGGGFVLSWPETRLFVQYLQLKRYEPRNARNLLGYLDRLVKQPIRAPVNVMQLFSPLTTGQRHHLNRALRAWFNCLEINRSEKEFKDFLDALRRAFIAVQLDCSEARSRPTTAT
;
A
#
# COMPACT_ATOMS: atom_id res chain seq x y z
N MET A 1 -5.17 55.26 21.33
CA MET A 1 -6.25 54.48 20.69
C MET A 1 -5.67 53.12 20.29
N VAL A 2 -6.47 52.08 20.45
CA VAL A 2 -6.12 50.67 20.72
C VAL A 2 -5.15 49.95 19.75
N ASN A 3 -4.38 49.02 20.35
CA ASN A 3 -3.51 48.01 19.74
C ASN A 3 -4.22 47.10 18.74
N ALA A 4 -3.52 46.73 17.67
CA ALA A 4 -3.76 45.51 16.89
C ALA A 4 -2.46 44.70 16.82
N GLY A 5 -2.03 44.20 17.98
CA GLY A 5 -1.26 42.97 18.05
C GLY A 5 -2.23 41.79 18.22
N VAL A 6 -1.78 40.61 17.83
CA VAL A 6 -2.45 39.30 17.98
C VAL A 6 -3.37 38.94 16.82
N LEU A 7 -2.85 38.15 15.88
CA LEU A 7 -3.22 36.74 15.69
C LEU A 7 -2.14 36.06 14.82
N GLU A 8 -1.25 35.32 15.52
CA GLU A 8 -0.71 33.99 15.19
C GLU A 8 -0.21 33.78 13.73
N SER A 9 1.08 33.69 13.40
CA SER A 9 2.12 32.85 14.02
C SER A 9 1.56 31.54 14.59
N LEU A 10 1.33 30.53 13.74
CA LEU A 10 1.42 29.10 14.05
C LEU A 10 1.05 28.25 12.81
N ALA A 11 2.01 28.05 11.90
CA ALA A 11 2.18 26.80 11.15
C ALA A 11 3.58 26.72 10.51
N SER A 12 4.60 27.14 11.25
CA SER A 12 5.91 26.47 11.17
C SER A 12 5.79 25.20 12.01
N SER A 13 5.00 24.25 11.53
CA SER A 13 5.15 22.87 11.93
C SER A 13 6.19 22.31 10.98
N GLY A 14 7.44 22.33 11.42
CA GLY A 14 8.49 21.54 10.83
C GLY A 14 8.05 20.08 10.83
N VAL A 15 7.40 19.64 9.77
CA VAL A 15 7.36 18.22 9.42
C VAL A 15 8.74 17.95 8.85
N SER A 16 9.66 17.60 9.75
CA SER A 16 10.84 16.81 9.42
C SER A 16 10.37 15.43 8.95
N GLY A 17 9.67 15.40 7.81
CA GLY A 17 9.01 14.23 7.28
C GLY A 17 10.01 13.44 6.47
N GLY A 18 10.84 12.65 7.14
CA GLY A 18 11.50 11.53 6.48
C GLY A 18 10.41 10.63 5.93
N GLY A 19 9.99 10.86 4.67
CA GLY A 19 8.92 10.09 4.05
C GLY A 19 9.29 8.61 4.02
N PHE A 20 8.39 7.74 4.46
CA PHE A 20 8.60 6.30 4.35
C PHE A 20 8.59 5.87 2.89
N VAL A 21 9.48 4.94 2.56
CA VAL A 21 9.59 4.35 1.22
C VAL A 21 9.64 2.85 1.39
N LEU A 22 8.75 2.12 0.73
CA LEU A 22 8.80 0.66 0.68
C LEU A 22 9.43 0.22 -0.63
N SER A 23 10.52 -0.53 -0.52
CA SER A 23 11.20 -1.13 -1.67
C SER A 23 11.16 -2.65 -1.53
N TRP A 24 10.67 -3.32 -2.55
CA TRP A 24 10.89 -4.75 -2.73
C TRP A 24 12.26 -4.92 -3.41
N PRO A 25 13.17 -5.82 -2.96
CA PRO A 25 12.89 -7.15 -2.42
C PRO A 25 13.42 -7.37 -0.99
N GLU A 26 12.64 -7.00 0.04
CA GLU A 26 12.90 -7.41 1.43
C GLU A 26 12.48 -8.88 1.68
N THR A 27 13.04 -9.78 0.87
CA THR A 27 12.58 -11.18 0.74
C THR A 27 12.86 -12.01 2.00
N ARG A 28 14.02 -11.85 2.65
CA ARG A 28 14.40 -12.66 3.82
C ARG A 28 13.43 -12.47 4.99
N LEU A 29 13.10 -11.22 5.31
CA LEU A 29 12.16 -10.87 6.36
C LEU A 29 10.78 -11.46 6.07
N PHE A 30 10.31 -11.30 4.84
CA PHE A 30 8.99 -11.75 4.45
C PHE A 30 8.88 -13.28 4.42
N VAL A 31 9.93 -14.00 3.99
CA VAL A 31 9.97 -15.46 4.04
C VAL A 31 9.87 -15.98 5.47
N GLN A 32 10.60 -15.37 6.42
CA GLN A 32 10.50 -15.72 7.84
C GLN A 32 9.08 -15.48 8.38
N TYR A 33 8.46 -14.36 8.00
CA TYR A 33 7.07 -14.08 8.35
C TYR A 33 6.09 -15.12 7.82
N LEU A 34 6.23 -15.54 6.55
CA LEU A 34 5.37 -16.57 5.95
C LEU A 34 5.53 -17.92 6.64
N GLN A 35 6.75 -18.29 7.02
CA GLN A 35 7.03 -19.50 7.82
C GLN A 35 6.40 -19.42 9.21
N LEU A 36 6.59 -18.30 9.92
CA LEU A 36 6.03 -18.07 11.25
C LEU A 36 4.49 -18.15 11.25
N LYS A 37 3.85 -17.60 10.22
CA LYS A 37 2.39 -17.63 10.04
C LYS A 37 1.88 -18.94 9.42
N ARG A 38 2.76 -19.92 9.18
CA ARG A 38 2.43 -21.24 8.61
C ARG A 38 1.63 -21.16 7.31
N TYR A 39 2.00 -20.23 6.43
CA TYR A 39 1.41 -20.18 5.09
C TYR A 39 1.68 -21.49 4.35
N GLU A 40 0.67 -22.01 3.66
CA GLU A 40 0.84 -23.17 2.78
C GLU A 40 1.91 -22.86 1.71
N PRO A 41 2.86 -23.78 1.43
CA PRO A 41 4.02 -23.50 0.59
C PRO A 41 3.70 -22.97 -0.81
N ARG A 42 2.67 -23.49 -1.48
CA ARG A 42 2.24 -23.01 -2.80
C ARG A 42 1.66 -21.60 -2.71
N ASN A 43 0.87 -21.31 -1.68
CA ASN A 43 0.38 -19.96 -1.42
C ASN A 43 1.54 -18.98 -1.15
N ALA A 44 2.49 -19.36 -0.28
CA ALA A 44 3.68 -18.54 0.00
C ALA A 44 4.48 -18.21 -1.27
N ARG A 45 4.74 -19.21 -2.12
CA ARG A 45 5.38 -19.02 -3.43
C ARG A 45 4.58 -18.09 -4.34
N ASN A 46 3.25 -18.21 -4.35
CA ASN A 46 2.41 -17.31 -5.12
C ASN A 46 2.55 -15.86 -4.63
N LEU A 47 2.50 -15.61 -3.31
CA LEU A 47 2.65 -14.25 -2.77
C LEU A 47 3.99 -13.65 -3.17
N LEU A 48 5.09 -14.39 -2.98
CA LEU A 48 6.44 -13.97 -3.38
C LEU A 48 6.50 -13.67 -4.87
N GLY A 49 6.02 -14.59 -5.71
CA GLY A 49 6.05 -14.43 -7.16
C GLY A 49 5.23 -13.24 -7.65
N TYR A 50 4.11 -12.89 -7.00
CA TYR A 50 3.37 -11.68 -7.35
C TYR A 50 4.11 -10.39 -6.95
N LEU A 51 4.75 -10.35 -5.78
CA LEU A 51 5.56 -9.21 -5.36
C LEU A 51 6.78 -9.03 -6.27
N ASP A 52 7.52 -10.13 -6.52
CA ASP A 52 8.69 -10.15 -7.39
C ASP A 52 8.39 -9.65 -8.80
N ARG A 53 7.25 -10.04 -9.37
CA ARG A 53 6.90 -9.67 -10.75
C ARG A 53 6.37 -8.25 -10.87
N LEU A 54 5.60 -7.77 -9.88
CA LEU A 54 4.80 -6.55 -10.04
C LEU A 54 5.34 -5.36 -9.25
N VAL A 55 5.91 -5.56 -8.07
CA VAL A 55 6.43 -4.45 -7.23
C VAL A 55 7.85 -4.09 -7.67
N LYS A 56 7.96 -3.45 -8.84
CA LYS A 56 9.25 -3.04 -9.43
C LYS A 56 9.70 -1.64 -9.03
N GLN A 57 8.76 -0.80 -8.62
CA GLN A 57 9.00 0.58 -8.24
C GLN A 57 8.72 0.79 -6.75
N PRO A 58 9.48 1.68 -6.08
CA PRO A 58 9.23 1.98 -4.67
C PRO A 58 7.83 2.56 -4.44
N ILE A 59 7.19 2.14 -3.34
CA ILE A 59 5.89 2.65 -2.91
C ILE A 59 6.12 3.76 -1.89
N ARG A 60 5.77 5.00 -2.27
CA ARG A 60 5.95 6.21 -1.46
C ARG A 60 4.62 6.83 -1.03
N ALA A 61 3.55 6.51 -1.74
CA ALA A 61 2.23 7.09 -1.54
C ALA A 61 1.12 6.16 -2.07
N PRO A 62 -0.14 6.38 -1.64
CA PRO A 62 -1.31 5.66 -2.15
C PRO A 62 -1.43 5.67 -3.69
N VAL A 63 -1.02 6.76 -4.35
CA VAL A 63 -1.03 6.86 -5.82
C VAL A 63 -0.14 5.81 -6.49
N ASN A 64 0.98 5.42 -5.88
CA ASN A 64 1.84 4.36 -6.43
C ASN A 64 1.14 3.00 -6.39
N VAL A 65 0.35 2.75 -5.34
CA VAL A 65 -0.50 1.55 -5.26
C VAL A 65 -1.56 1.57 -6.36
N MET A 66 -2.22 2.70 -6.60
CA MET A 66 -3.20 2.80 -7.69
C MET A 66 -2.55 2.52 -9.06
N GLN A 67 -1.40 3.13 -9.33
CA GLN A 67 -0.62 2.91 -10.55
C GLN A 67 -0.23 1.44 -10.72
N LEU A 68 0.25 0.81 -9.66
CA LEU A 68 0.64 -0.60 -9.63
C LEU A 68 -0.50 -1.54 -10.02
N PHE A 69 -1.74 -1.22 -9.65
CA PHE A 69 -2.90 -2.05 -9.95
C PHE A 69 -3.57 -1.72 -11.29
N SER A 70 -3.33 -0.52 -11.84
CA SER A 70 -3.99 -0.05 -13.06
C SER A 70 -3.90 -1.00 -14.26
N PRO A 71 -2.74 -1.62 -14.61
CA PRO A 71 -2.66 -2.49 -15.78
C PRO A 71 -3.12 -3.92 -15.52
N LEU A 72 -3.50 -4.26 -14.29
CA LEU A 72 -3.74 -5.64 -13.88
C LEU A 72 -5.17 -6.08 -14.17
N THR A 73 -5.35 -7.34 -14.56
CA THR A 73 -6.67 -7.97 -14.63
C THR A 73 -7.26 -8.17 -13.24
N THR A 74 -8.58 -8.34 -13.12
CA THR A 74 -9.27 -8.58 -11.84
C THR A 74 -8.64 -9.71 -11.02
N GLY A 75 -8.25 -10.82 -11.66
CA GLY A 75 -7.60 -11.94 -10.98
C GLY A 75 -6.20 -11.57 -10.45
N GLN A 76 -5.40 -10.86 -11.25
CA GLN A 76 -4.08 -10.39 -10.83
C GLN A 76 -4.18 -9.38 -9.68
N ARG A 77 -5.15 -8.45 -9.74
CA ARG A 77 -5.42 -7.48 -8.66
C ARG A 77 -5.71 -8.21 -7.35
N HIS A 78 -6.55 -9.23 -7.37
CA HIS A 78 -6.88 -10.01 -6.17
C HIS A 78 -5.65 -10.68 -5.54
N HIS A 79 -4.82 -11.32 -6.35
CA HIS A 79 -3.60 -11.96 -5.87
C HIS A 79 -2.57 -10.97 -5.36
N LEU A 80 -2.37 -9.85 -6.06
CA LEU A 80 -1.45 -8.81 -5.62
C LEU A 80 -1.92 -8.14 -4.33
N ASN A 81 -3.23 -7.88 -4.18
CA ASN A 81 -3.79 -7.34 -2.93
C ASN A 81 -3.50 -8.27 -1.75
N ARG A 82 -3.72 -9.58 -1.89
CA ARG A 82 -3.36 -10.56 -0.85
C ARG A 82 -1.87 -10.52 -0.51
N ALA A 83 -1.01 -10.44 -1.52
CA ALA A 83 0.44 -10.39 -1.32
C ALA A 83 0.89 -9.11 -0.61
N LEU A 84 0.42 -7.94 -1.05
CA LEU A 84 0.74 -6.66 -0.41
C LEU A 84 0.22 -6.57 1.01
N ARG A 85 -1.00 -7.05 1.29
CA ARG A 85 -1.54 -7.07 2.67
C ARG A 85 -0.68 -7.93 3.59
N ALA A 86 -0.27 -9.12 3.15
CA ALA A 86 0.62 -9.97 3.93
C ALA A 86 1.97 -9.30 4.17
N TRP A 87 2.54 -8.66 3.14
CA TRP A 87 3.81 -7.95 3.27
C TRP A 87 3.71 -6.73 4.19
N PHE A 88 2.67 -5.92 4.09
CA PHE A 88 2.45 -4.78 4.99
C PHE A 88 2.27 -5.22 6.44
N ASN A 89 1.57 -6.33 6.69
CA ASN A 89 1.45 -6.90 8.04
C ASN A 89 2.80 -7.41 8.56
N CYS A 90 3.67 -7.94 7.70
CA CYS A 90 5.04 -8.30 8.08
C CYS A 90 5.83 -7.06 8.49
N LEU A 91 5.77 -5.98 7.70
CA LEU A 91 6.47 -4.73 7.99
C LEU A 91 5.97 -4.08 9.29
N GLU A 92 4.65 -4.06 9.51
CA GLU A 92 4.03 -3.50 10.72
C GLU A 92 4.45 -4.21 12.01
N ILE A 93 4.72 -5.53 11.95
CA ILE A 93 5.23 -6.27 13.12
C ILE A 93 6.70 -5.92 13.41
N ASN A 94 7.48 -5.62 12.38
CA ASN A 94 8.91 -5.35 12.51
C ASN A 94 9.22 -3.88 12.85
N ARG A 95 8.25 -2.97 12.73
CA ARG A 95 8.41 -1.55 13.03
C ARG A 95 7.26 -1.08 13.92
N SER A 96 7.58 -0.64 15.13
CA SER A 96 6.60 -0.17 16.12
C SER A 96 6.25 1.32 15.99
N GLU A 97 6.82 2.02 15.02
CA GLU A 97 6.63 3.45 14.79
C GLU A 97 5.17 3.73 14.39
N LYS A 98 4.47 4.58 15.16
CA LYS A 98 3.07 4.96 14.88
C LYS A 98 2.93 5.58 13.49
N GLU A 99 3.85 6.45 13.11
CA GLU A 99 3.84 7.13 11.81
C GLU A 99 3.99 6.13 10.65
N PHE A 100 4.80 5.08 10.84
CA PHE A 100 4.96 4.01 9.86
C PHE A 100 3.66 3.21 9.70
N LYS A 101 2.97 2.92 10.82
CA LYS A 101 1.65 2.29 10.78
C LYS A 101 0.63 3.15 10.05
N ASP A 102 0.55 4.45 10.35
CA ASP A 102 -0.36 5.38 9.68
C ASP A 102 -0.08 5.45 8.17
N PHE A 103 1.20 5.42 7.79
CA PHE A 103 1.63 5.31 6.40
C PHE A 103 1.15 4.01 5.73
N LEU A 104 1.32 2.84 6.36
CA LEU A 104 0.81 1.57 5.83
C LEU A 104 -0.72 1.57 5.70
N ASP A 105 -1.43 2.17 6.66
CA ASP A 105 -2.89 2.29 6.63
C ASP A 105 -3.37 3.21 5.49
N ALA A 106 -2.64 4.28 5.17
CA ALA A 106 -2.90 5.09 3.98
C ALA A 106 -2.74 4.27 2.69
N LEU A 107 -1.69 3.44 2.58
CA LEU A 107 -1.50 2.55 1.42
C LEU A 107 -2.63 1.52 1.30
N ARG A 108 -3.12 0.96 2.41
CA ARG A 108 -4.23 -0.01 2.43
C ARG A 108 -5.54 0.59 1.93
N ARG A 109 -5.80 1.88 2.17
CA ARG A 109 -7.00 2.57 1.66
C ARG A 109 -7.05 2.61 0.14
N ALA A 110 -5.89 2.68 -0.54
CA ALA A 110 -5.83 2.62 -1.99
C ALA A 110 -6.38 1.31 -2.56
N PHE A 111 -6.30 0.19 -1.82
CA PHE A 111 -6.87 -1.07 -2.27
C PHE A 111 -8.40 -1.01 -2.40
N ILE A 112 -9.08 -0.26 -1.52
CA ILE A 112 -10.53 -0.10 -1.56
C ILE A 112 -10.93 0.65 -2.84
N ALA A 113 -10.24 1.75 -3.16
CA ALA A 113 -10.47 2.51 -4.39
C ALA A 113 -10.31 1.62 -5.64
N VAL A 114 -9.21 0.85 -5.70
CA VAL A 114 -8.94 -0.07 -6.82
C VAL A 114 -10.01 -1.17 -6.96
N GLN A 115 -10.57 -1.65 -5.85
CA GLN A 115 -11.63 -2.66 -5.88
C GLN A 115 -12.97 -2.10 -6.37
N LEU A 116 -13.30 -0.85 -6.01
CA LEU A 116 -14.53 -0.18 -6.44
C LEU A 116 -14.55 0.07 -7.96
N ASP A 117 -13.41 0.47 -8.54
CA ASP A 117 -13.26 0.61 -10.00
C ASP A 117 -13.53 -0.73 -10.74
N CYS A 118 -13.18 -1.87 -10.13
CA CYS A 118 -13.43 -3.19 -10.70
C CYS A 118 -14.92 -3.60 -10.65
N SER A 119 -15.68 -3.10 -9.68
CA SER A 119 -17.12 -3.34 -9.62
C SER A 119 -17.87 -2.47 -10.62
N GLU A 120 -17.52 -1.19 -10.76
CA GLU A 120 -18.18 -0.31 -11.74
C GLU A 120 -17.89 -0.70 -13.19
N ALA A 121 -16.67 -1.16 -13.49
CA ALA A 121 -16.33 -1.66 -14.82
C ALA A 121 -17.14 -2.90 -15.25
N ARG A 122 -17.62 -3.70 -14.28
CA ARG A 122 -18.50 -4.86 -14.55
C ARG A 122 -19.96 -4.49 -14.80
N SER A 123 -20.36 -3.29 -14.40
CA SER A 123 -21.75 -2.81 -14.49
C SER A 123 -22.03 -2.03 -15.76
N ARG A 124 -21.01 -1.68 -16.57
CA ARG A 124 -21.22 -0.96 -17.83
C ARG A 124 -21.67 -1.95 -18.92
N PRO A 125 -22.88 -1.81 -19.48
CA PRO A 125 -23.28 -2.60 -20.64
C PRO A 125 -22.34 -2.24 -21.80
N THR A 126 -21.72 -3.25 -22.40
CA THR A 126 -20.97 -3.12 -23.64
C THR A 126 -21.94 -2.64 -24.71
N THR A 127 -21.92 -1.35 -25.04
CA THR A 127 -22.55 -0.85 -26.27
C THR A 127 -21.78 -1.42 -27.44
N ALA A 128 -22.22 -2.58 -27.93
CA ALA A 128 -21.86 -3.10 -29.23
C ALA A 128 -22.38 -2.11 -30.28
N THR A 129 -21.46 -1.57 -31.08
CA THR A 129 -21.75 -0.82 -32.31
C THR A 129 -21.40 -1.71 -33.48
#